data_AF-A0AAE1MZV2-F1
#
_entry.id   AF-A0AAE1MZV2-F1
#
_cell.length_a   1.000
_cell.length_b   1.000
_cell.length_c   1.000
_cell.angle_alpha   90.00
_cell.angle_beta   90.00
_cell.angle_gamma   90.00
#
_symmetry.space_group_name_H-M   'P 1'
#
loop_
_entity.id
_entity.type
_entity.pdbx_description
1 polymer ?
#
loop_
_entity_poly.entity_id
_entity_poly.type
_entity_poly.pdbx_seq_one_letter_code
_entity_poly.pdbx_strand_id
1 'polypeptide(L)' 'MPEDLYYTKHDSLGFKLIGSLGMFSISDNVALQTEYRLNVGGKPISTPEDTGMLRSWDFDDSFLVQFSSLPTFY' A
#
# COMPACT_ATOMS: atom_id res chain seq x y z
N MET A 1 16.57 -8.01 -6.25
CA MET A 1 15.13 -7.65 -6.08
C MET A 1 14.39 -8.15 -7.31
N PRO A 2 13.15 -8.64 -7.19
CA PRO A 2 12.37 -9.01 -8.38
C PRO A 2 12.19 -7.81 -9.30
N GLU A 3 12.26 -8.05 -10.62
CA GLU A 3 11.94 -7.02 -11.62
C GLU A 3 10.45 -6.68 -11.59
N ASP A 4 10.11 -5.47 -12.02
CA ASP A 4 8.73 -4.96 -12.14
C ASP A 4 7.88 -5.02 -10.84
N LEU A 5 8.51 -5.20 -9.68
CA LEU A 5 7.79 -5.32 -8.40
C LEU A 5 7.15 -3.98 -7.97
N TYR A 6 7.86 -2.87 -8.19
CA TYR A 6 7.41 -1.53 -7.81
C TYR A 6 7.35 -0.53 -8.98
N TYR A 7 7.91 -0.91 -10.13
CA TYR A 7 7.94 -0.09 -11.33
C TYR A 7 6.90 -0.58 -12.33
N THR A 8 6.47 0.31 -13.21
CA THR A 8 5.60 -0.04 -14.32
C THR A 8 6.42 -0.74 -15.38
N LYS A 9 6.05 -1.99 -15.66
CA LYS A 9 6.61 -2.76 -16.76
C LYS A 9 6.55 -1.97 -18.07
N HIS A 10 7.56 -2.10 -18.91
CA HIS A 10 7.76 -1.31 -20.14
C HIS A 10 6.53 -1.26 -21.08
N ASP A 11 5.75 -2.34 -21.16
CA ASP A 11 4.57 -2.45 -22.03
C ASP A 11 3.23 -2.34 -21.27
N SER A 12 3.25 -1.85 -20.03
CA SER A 12 2.06 -1.66 -19.20
C SER A 12 1.60 -0.21 -19.20
N LEU A 13 0.28 -0.01 -19.20
CA LEU A 13 -0.33 1.30 -18.97
C LEU A 13 -0.23 1.76 -17.49
N GLY A 14 0.36 0.94 -16.62
CA GLY A 14 0.51 1.22 -15.19
C GLY A 14 -0.63 0.63 -14.36
N PHE A 15 -1.01 1.32 -13.28
CA PHE A 15 -2.06 0.89 -12.35
C PHE A 15 -3.08 2.00 -12.08
N LYS A 16 -4.27 1.62 -11.61
CA LYS A 16 -5.30 2.57 -11.17
C LYS A 16 -5.11 2.90 -9.69
N LEU A 17 -4.78 4.15 -9.39
CA LEU A 17 -4.72 4.62 -8.00
C LEU A 17 -6.15 4.84 -7.48
N ILE A 18 -6.42 4.38 -6.25
CA ILE A 18 -7.72 4.59 -5.59
C ILE A 18 -8.00 6.09 -5.48
N GLY A 19 -9.19 6.52 -5.88
CA GLY A 19 -9.59 7.93 -5.88
C GLY A 19 -9.17 8.73 -7.12
N SER A 20 -8.46 8.13 -8.08
CA SER A 20 -8.11 8.78 -9.35
C SER A 20 -8.96 8.30 -10.52
N LEU A 21 -9.16 9.21 -11.49
CA LEU A 21 -9.77 8.91 -12.79
C LEU A 21 -8.75 8.38 -13.81
N GLY A 22 -7.45 8.67 -13.63
CA GLY A 22 -6.38 8.32 -14.56
C GLY A 22 -5.55 7.11 -14.14
N MET A 23 -4.81 6.56 -15.10
CA MET A 23 -3.77 5.55 -14.87
C MET A 23 -2.49 6.21 -14.36
N PHE A 24 -1.78 5.54 -13.45
CA PHE A 24 -0.48 5.95 -12.94
C PHE A 24 0.60 4.98 -13.37
N SER A 25 1.74 5.52 -13.80
CA SER A 25 2.95 4.75 -14.05
C SER A 25 4.08 5.23 -13.13
N ILE A 26 4.98 4.31 -12.78
CA ILE A 26 6.20 4.58 -12.02
C ILE A 26 7.36 4.12 -12.90
N SER A 27 8.20 5.06 -13.32
CA SER A 27 9.41 4.75 -14.10
C SER A 27 10.46 4.10 -13.20
N ASP A 28 11.23 3.17 -13.78
CA ASP A 28 12.40 2.51 -13.21
C ASP A 28 13.58 3.45 -12.90
N ASN A 29 13.52 4.71 -13.33
CA ASN A 29 14.52 5.73 -13.03
C ASN A 29 14.25 6.54 -11.75
N VAL A 30 13.22 6.19 -10.98
CA VAL A 30 12.84 6.87 -9.72
C VAL A 30 13.10 5.95 -8.53
N ALA A 31 13.72 6.48 -7.46
CA ALA A 31 13.86 5.74 -6.21
C ALA A 31 12.61 5.88 -5.34
N LEU A 32 12.19 4.78 -4.69
CA LEU A 32 11.03 4.76 -3.80
C LEU A 32 11.46 4.58 -2.34
N GLN A 33 10.77 5.27 -1.44
CA GLN A 33 10.86 5.10 0.00
C GLN A 33 9.52 4.56 0.52
N THR A 34 9.57 3.49 1.31
CA THR A 34 8.36 2.99 1.98
C THR A 34 8.12 3.82 3.25
N GLU A 35 7.03 4.57 3.28
CA GLU A 35 6.59 5.30 4.48
C GLU A 35 5.82 4.38 5.43
N TYR A 36 4.87 3.61 4.90
CA TYR A 36 4.03 2.69 5.67
C TYR A 36 3.79 1.38 4.92
N ARG A 37 3.64 0.29 5.67
CA ARG A 37 3.28 -1.03 5.16
C ARG A 37 2.42 -1.74 6.20
N LEU A 38 1.13 -1.90 5.91
CA LEU A 38 0.14 -2.31 6.90
C LEU A 38 -0.46 -3.67 6.55
N ASN A 39 -0.63 -4.54 7.56
CA ASN A 39 -1.39 -5.80 7.43
C ASN A 39 -2.83 -5.59 7.93
N VAL A 40 -3.67 -5.05 7.04
CA VAL A 40 -5.03 -4.62 7.38
C VAL A 40 -5.88 -5.75 7.96
N GLY A 41 -6.42 -5.54 9.17
CA GLY A 41 -7.24 -6.52 9.88
C GLY A 41 -6.46 -7.76 10.37
N GLY A 42 -5.14 -7.75 10.24
CA GLY A 42 -4.24 -8.83 10.62
C GLY A 42 -3.34 -8.48 11.80
N LYS A 43 -2.41 -9.38 12.10
CA LYS A 43 -1.32 -9.15 13.07
C LYS A 43 -0.08 -8.60 12.34
N PRO A 44 0.84 -7.89 13.02
CA PRO A 44 2.09 -7.47 12.43
C PRO A 44 2.88 -8.69 11.97
N ILE A 45 3.65 -8.50 10.91
CA ILE A 45 4.53 -9.51 10.33
C ILE A 45 5.96 -8.98 10.44
N SER A 46 6.79 -9.69 11.19
CA SER A 46 8.19 -9.34 11.34
C SER A 46 8.98 -9.66 10.06
N THR A 47 10.15 -9.03 9.88
CA THR A 47 10.96 -9.23 8.67
C THR A 47 11.28 -10.70 8.35
N PRO A 48 11.57 -11.61 9.31
CA PRO A 48 11.85 -13.01 9.00
C PRO A 48 10.60 -13.82 8.63
N GLU A 49 9.42 -13.35 9.02
CA GLU A 49 8.13 -13.99 8.74
C GLU A 49 7.54 -13.56 7.39
N ASP A 50 8.16 -12.58 6.72
CA ASP A 50 7.79 -12.17 5.37
C ASP A 50 8.15 -13.24 4.34
N THR A 51 7.58 -13.12 3.14
CA THR A 51 7.71 -14.10 2.05
C THR A 51 9.03 -13.94 1.26
N GLY A 52 10.15 -13.72 1.95
CA GLY A 52 11.49 -13.65 1.36
C GLY A 52 11.97 -12.26 0.93
N MET A 53 11.19 -11.20 1.17
CA MET A 53 11.63 -9.82 0.91
C MET A 53 12.10 -9.06 2.16
N LEU A 54 12.04 -9.69 3.34
CA LEU A 54 12.48 -9.13 4.61
C LEU A 54 11.80 -7.80 4.97
N ARG A 55 10.50 -7.67 4.66
CA ARG A 55 9.71 -6.46 4.93
C ARG A 55 8.98 -6.61 6.26
N SER A 56 8.85 -5.51 7.00
CA SER A 56 8.00 -5.45 8.20
C SER A 56 6.60 -4.96 7.82
N TRP A 57 5.57 -5.55 8.39
CA TRP A 57 4.18 -5.12 8.24
C TRP A 57 3.59 -4.77 9.60
N ASP A 58 2.99 -3.60 9.72
CA ASP A 58 2.44 -3.08 10.97
C ASP A 58 0.91 -3.23 11.05
N PHE A 59 0.35 -3.02 12.24
CA PHE A 59 -1.10 -2.91 12.44
C PHE A 59 -1.69 -1.71 11.70
N ASP A 60 -2.95 -1.78 11.30
CA ASP A 60 -3.67 -0.66 10.67
C ASP A 60 -4.51 0.18 11.64
N ASP A 61 -4.61 -0.20 12.93
CA ASP A 61 -5.49 0.44 13.93
C ASP A 61 -5.34 1.97 14.01
N SER A 62 -4.13 2.49 13.88
CA SER A 62 -3.85 3.94 13.93
C SER A 62 -4.30 4.71 12.69
N PHE A 63 -4.64 4.01 11.60
CA PHE A 63 -5.09 4.57 10.33
C PHE A 63 -6.61 4.48 10.13
N LEU A 64 -7.33 3.91 11.10
CA LEU A 64 -8.78 3.84 11.05
C LEU A 64 -9.38 5.25 11.15
N VAL A 65 -10.09 5.66 10.10
CA VAL A 65 -10.87 6.89 10.11
C VAL A 65 -12.13 6.61 10.91
N GLN A 66 -12.22 7.20 12.11
CA GLN A 66 -13.41 7.09 12.93
C GLN A 66 -14.56 7.86 12.24
N PHE A 67 -15.53 7.13 11.71
CA PHE A 67 -16.80 7.72 11.34
C PHE A 67 -17.52 8.06 12.65
N SER A 68 -17.55 9.34 13.03
CA SER A 68 -18.48 9.81 14.04
C SER A 68 -19.89 9.39 13.60
N SER A 69 -20.61 8.68 14.47
CA SER A 69 -22.00 8.28 14.23
C SER A 69 -22.80 9.46 13.67
N LEU A 70 -23.47 9.25 12.53
CA LEU A 70 -24.40 10.25 12.00
C LEU A 70 -25.39 10.62 13.11
N PRO A 71 -25.66 11.92 13.35
CA PRO A 71 -26.65 12.32 14.33
C PRO A 71 -27.99 11.70 13.94
N THR A 72 -28.52 10.82 14.79
CA THR A 72 -29.91 10.37 14.71
C THR A 72 -30.79 11.58 15.02
N PHE A 73 -31.38 12.16 13.98
CA PHE A 73 -32.47 13.11 14.15
C PHE A 73 -33.74 12.31 14.49
N TYR A 74 -34.29 12.54 15.68
CA TYR A 74 -35.63 12.10 16.09
C TYR A 74 -36.70 13.00 15.48
#